data_AF-A0A439NYM0-F1
#
_entry.id   AF-A0A439NYM0-F1
#
_cell.length_a   1.000
_cell.length_b   1.000
_cell.length_c   1.000
_cell.angle_alpha   90.00
_cell.angle_beta   90.00
_cell.angle_gamma   90.00
#
_symmetry.space_group_name_H-M   'P 1'
#
loop_
_entity.id
_entity.type
_entity.pdbx_description
1 polymer ?
#
loop_
_entity_poly.entity_id
_entity_poly.type
_entity_poly.pdbx_seq_one_letter_code
_entity_poly.pdbx_strand_id
1 'polypeptide(L)' 'VRRSGAEKKIFRHNDVAHLESLLQAAGRERAKLIVFESVYSMDGDIAPIRQIVELAERYNAMTYIDEV' A
#
# COMPACT_ATOMS: atom_id res chain seq x y z
N VAL A 1 2.61 12.24 0.38
CA VAL A 1 1.28 11.90 -0.23
C VAL A 1 0.43 13.14 -0.60
N ARG A 2 0.00 14.00 0.35
CA ARG A 2 -0.97 15.10 0.09
C ARG A 2 -0.58 16.08 -1.04
N ARG A 3 0.70 16.41 -1.17
CA ARG A 3 1.20 17.38 -2.17
C ARG A 3 1.49 16.77 -3.55
N SER A 4 1.31 15.46 -3.73
CA SER A 4 1.69 14.77 -4.97
C SER A 4 0.78 15.07 -6.16
N GLY A 5 -0.45 15.56 -5.93
CA GLY A 5 -1.46 15.73 -6.98
C GLY A 5 -2.03 14.41 -7.54
N ALA A 6 -1.54 13.25 -7.08
CA ALA A 6 -1.99 11.94 -7.51
C ALA A 6 -3.34 11.57 -6.86
N GLU A 7 -4.14 10.75 -7.56
CA GLU A 7 -5.32 10.14 -6.95
C GLU A 7 -4.91 9.26 -5.76
N LYS A 8 -5.62 9.41 -4.64
CA LYS A 8 -5.35 8.66 -3.41
C LYS A 8 -6.49 7.70 -3.12
N LYS A 9 -6.14 6.45 -2.80
CA LYS A 9 -7.03 5.48 -2.14
C LYS A 9 -6.44 5.11 -0.78
N ILE A 10 -7.27 4.99 0.24
CA ILE A 10 -6.86 4.62 1.60
C ILE A 10 -7.37 3.21 1.85
N PHE A 11 -6.48 2.25 2.06
CA PHE A 11 -6.86 0.92 2.53
C PHE A 11 -7.00 0.92 4.06
N ARG A 12 -7.72 -0.07 4.60
CA ARG A 12 -7.95 -0.15 6.05
C ARG A 12 -6.65 -0.61 6.71
N HIS A 13 -6.41 -0.21 7.95
CA HIS A 13 -5.19 -0.53 8.69
C HIS A 13 -4.89 -2.04 8.63
N ASN A 14 -3.70 -2.39 8.12
CA ASN A 14 -3.24 -3.77 7.92
C ASN A 14 -4.18 -4.73 7.16
N ASP A 15 -5.18 -4.20 6.45
CA ASP A 15 -6.14 -5.00 5.68
C ASP A 15 -5.68 -5.20 4.25
N VAL A 16 -4.95 -6.29 4.03
CA VAL A 16 -4.40 -6.69 2.72
C VAL A 16 -5.51 -7.02 1.71
N ALA A 17 -6.66 -7.53 2.15
CA ALA A 17 -7.78 -7.83 1.26
C ALA A 17 -8.41 -6.54 0.72
N HIS A 18 -8.53 -5.51 1.56
CA HIS A 18 -8.97 -4.19 1.11
C HIS A 18 -7.96 -3.57 0.14
N LEU A 19 -6.66 -3.67 0.44
CA LEU A 19 -5.60 -3.22 -0.47
C LEU A 19 -5.72 -3.90 -1.84
N GLU A 20 -5.89 -5.22 -1.89
CA GLU A 20 -6.06 -5.97 -3.14
C GLU A 20 -7.28 -5.47 -3.94
N SER A 21 -8.43 -5.26 -3.28
CA SER A 21 -9.63 -4.75 -3.97
C SER A 21 -9.41 -3.38 -4.62
N LEU A 22 -8.63 -2.50 -3.99
CA LEU A 22 -8.30 -1.18 -4.53
C LEU A 22 -7.32 -1.28 -5.70
N LEU A 23 -6.35 -2.20 -5.63
CA LEU A 23 -5.40 -2.48 -6.72
C LEU A 23 -6.11 -3.06 -7.95
N GLN A 24 -7.07 -3.98 -7.75
CA GLN A 24 -7.91 -4.52 -8.81
C GLN A 24 -8.72 -3.42 -9.50
N ALA A 25 -9.38 -2.56 -8.72
CA ALA A 25 -10.18 -1.45 -9.25
C ALA A 25 -9.35 -0.41 -10.02
N ALA A 26 -8.07 -0.22 -9.66
CA ALA A 26 -7.18 0.72 -10.33
C ALA A 26 -6.70 0.25 -11.71
N GLY A 27 -6.80 -1.05 -12.02
CA GLY A 27 -6.36 -1.65 -13.29
C GLY A 27 -4.83 -1.77 -13.43
N ARG A 28 -4.37 -2.74 -14.21
CA ARG A 28 -2.93 -3.10 -14.26
C ARG A 28 -2.05 -2.05 -14.95
N GLU A 29 -2.56 -1.36 -15.97
CA GLU A 29 -1.83 -0.37 -16.77
C GLU A 29 -1.48 0.93 -16.03
N ARG A 30 -2.23 1.24 -14.96
CA ARG A 30 -2.01 2.47 -14.20
C ARG A 30 -0.76 2.35 -13.33
N ALA A 31 0.10 3.36 -13.33
CA ALA A 31 1.19 3.46 -12.37
C ALA A 31 0.63 3.62 -10.93
N LYS A 32 1.13 2.82 -9.99
CA LYS A 32 0.65 2.75 -8.61
C LYS A 32 1.83 2.79 -7.64
N LEU A 33 1.60 3.42 -6.47
CA LEU A 33 2.53 3.46 -5.36
C LEU A 33 1.77 3.09 -4.07
N ILE A 34 2.21 2.03 -3.40
CA ILE A 34 1.70 1.60 -2.09
C ILE A 34 2.65 2.18 -1.03
N VAL A 35 2.09 2.92 -0.08
CA VAL A 35 2.84 3.62 0.98
C VAL A 35 2.37 3.11 2.33
N PHE A 36 3.27 2.62 3.18
CA PHE A 36 2.98 2.06 4.50
C PHE A 36 4.20 2.16 5.44
N GLU A 37 4.00 1.94 6.74
CA GLU A 37 5.06 1.92 7.75
C GLU A 37 5.44 0.46 8.07
N SER A 38 6.71 0.19 8.43
CA SER A 38 7.10 -1.14 8.90
C SER A 38 6.54 -1.44 10.29
N VAL A 39 6.57 -0.44 11.18
CA VAL A 39 6.02 -0.45 12.53
C VAL A 39 5.24 0.84 12.76
N TYR A 40 3.97 0.73 13.15
CA TYR A 40 3.13 1.90 13.43
C TYR A 40 3.35 2.38 14.86
N SER A 41 4.02 3.52 15.02
CA SER A 41 4.52 4.02 16.33
C SER A 41 3.50 4.12 17.46
N MET A 42 2.21 4.37 17.16
CA MET A 42 1.17 4.57 18.17
C MET A 42 0.70 3.26 18.80
N ASP A 43 0.50 2.22 17.99
CA ASP A 43 -0.05 0.93 18.42
C ASP A 43 1.04 -0.15 18.52
N GLY A 44 2.22 0.08 17.93
CA GLY A 44 3.36 -0.82 17.91
C GLY A 44 3.16 -2.05 17.02
N ASP A 45 2.12 -2.09 16.19
CA ASP A 45 1.84 -3.22 15.32
C ASP A 45 2.68 -3.18 14.04
N ILE A 46 2.92 -4.37 13.49
CA ILE A 46 3.84 -4.59 12.37
C ILE A 46 3.02 -4.77 11.09
N ALA A 47 3.41 -4.08 10.03
CA ALA A 47 2.75 -4.24 8.73
C ALA A 47 2.96 -5.65 8.14
N PRO A 48 2.00 -6.18 7.37
CA PRO A 48 2.15 -7.44 6.64
C PRO A 48 3.01 -7.26 5.36
N ILE A 49 4.28 -6.86 5.54
CA ILE A 49 5.20 -6.43 4.47
C ILE A 49 5.24 -7.43 3.31
N ARG A 50 5.43 -8.72 3.62
CA ARG A 50 5.50 -9.78 2.62
C ARG A 50 4.26 -9.79 1.71
N GLN A 51 3.07 -9.72 2.32
CA GLN A 51 1.81 -9.78 1.59
C GLN A 51 1.62 -8.51 0.74
N ILE A 52 2.02 -7.35 1.26
CA ILE A 52 1.98 -6.08 0.52
C ILE A 52 2.90 -6.13 -0.71
N VAL A 53 4.12 -6.66 -0.57
CA VAL A 53 5.07 -6.79 -1.68
C VAL A 53 4.57 -7.78 -2.74
N GLU A 54 4.03 -8.94 -2.32
CA GLU A 54 3.43 -9.92 -3.24
C GLU A 54 2.27 -9.30 -4.04
N LEU A 55 1.44 -8.45 -3.43
CA LEU A 55 0.41 -7.69 -4.14
C LEU A 55 1.00 -6.63 -5.07
N ALA A 56 2.07 -5.94 -4.65
CA ALA A 56 2.72 -4.92 -5.46
C ALA A 56 3.25 -5.52 -6.77
N GLU A 57 3.92 -6.68 -6.70
CA GLU A 57 4.40 -7.42 -7.86
C GLU A 57 3.23 -7.87 -8.76
N ARG A 58 2.19 -8.47 -8.18
CA ARG A 58 1.00 -8.94 -8.90
C ARG A 58 0.30 -7.83 -9.69
N TYR A 59 0.15 -6.65 -9.07
CA TYR A 59 -0.62 -5.53 -9.61
C TYR A 59 0.22 -4.44 -10.29
N ASN A 60 1.51 -4.69 -10.51
CA ASN A 60 2.45 -3.75 -11.12
C ASN A 60 2.47 -2.41 -10.38
N ALA A 61 2.71 -2.46 -9.07
CA ALA A 61 2.81 -1.30 -8.20
C ALA A 61 4.20 -1.20 -7.57
N MET A 62 4.65 0.01 -7.30
CA MET A 62 5.83 0.27 -6.48
C MET A 62 5.45 0.27 -5.00
N THR A 63 6.42 -0.05 -4.13
CA THR A 63 6.29 0.07 -2.68
C THR A 63 7.18 1.17 -2.14
N TYR A 64 6.68 1.93 -1.17
CA TYR A 64 7.44 2.84 -0.32
C TYR A 64 7.15 2.49 1.12
N ILE A 65 8.18 2.12 1.86
CA ILE A 65 8.10 1.75 3.28
C ILE A 65 8.80 2.82 4.11
N ASP A 66 8.17 3.21 5.21
CA ASP A 66 8.80 4.05 6.24
C ASP A 66 9.35 3.16 7.37
N GLU A 67 10.62 3.33 7.71
CA GLU A 67 11.37 2.54 8.70
C GLU A 67 12.07 3.43 9.75
N VAL A 68 11.42 4.51 10.20
CA VAL A 68 11.95 5.47 11.20
C VAL A 68 12.65 4.80 12.39
#